data_AF-A0A2V9PJJ6-F1
#
_entry.id   AF-A0A2V9PJJ6-F1
#
_cell.length_a   1.000
_cell.length_b   1.000
_cell.length_c   1.000
_cell.angle_alpha   90.00
_cell.angle_beta   90.00
_cell.angle_gamma   90.00
#
_symmetry.space_group_name_H-M   'P 1'
#
loop_
_entity.id
_entity.type
_entity.pdbx_description
1 polymer ?
#
loop_
_entity_poly.entity_id
_entity_poly.type
_entity_poly.pdbx_seq_one_letter_code
_entity_poly.pdbx_strand_id
1 'polypeptide(L)' 'MKLSVVMPVYNERATLGQVVERVLAVPLEIELLCVDDGSHDGSRDILAEL' A
#
# COMPACT_ATOMS: atom_id res chain seq x y z
N MET A 1 9.11 14.95 -11.71
CA MET A 1 9.41 15.05 -10.26
C MET A 1 8.45 14.10 -9.59
N LYS A 2 8.97 13.11 -8.87
CA LYS A 2 8.20 12.00 -8.33
C LYS A 2 7.66 12.35 -6.94
N LEU A 3 6.40 12.04 -6.67
CA LEU A 3 5.79 12.16 -5.34
C LEU A 3 5.98 10.83 -4.60
N SER A 4 6.67 10.86 -3.46
CA SER A 4 6.78 9.70 -2.58
C SER A 4 5.65 9.71 -1.55
N VAL A 5 4.86 8.63 -1.52
CA VAL A 5 3.77 8.39 -0.57
C VAL A 5 4.21 7.28 0.38
N VAL A 6 4.17 7.54 1.68
CA VAL A 6 4.42 6.53 2.72
C VAL A 6 3.09 6.04 3.26
N MET A 7 2.88 4.74 3.24
CA MET A 7 1.63 4.09 3.65
C MET A 7 1.92 3.07 4.76
N PRO A 8 1.67 3.40 6.04
CA PRO A 8 1.69 2.41 7.10
C PRO A 8 0.52 1.43 6.90
N VAL A 9 0.77 0.15 7.10
CA VAL A 9 -0.19 -0.94 6.91
C VAL A 9 -0.26 -1.74 8.20
N TYR A 10 -1.46 -1.87 8.77
CA TYR A 10 -1.70 -2.73 9.94
C TYR A 10 -3.08 -3.37 9.85
N ASN A 11 -3.12 -4.67 9.61
CA ASN A 11 -4.36 -5.44 9.48
C ASN A 11 -5.37 -4.88 8.47
N GLU A 12 -4.90 -4.55 7.26
CA GLU A 12 -5.69 -3.98 6.17
C GLU A 12 -6.02 -5.01 5.06
N ARG A 13 -6.07 -6.32 5.35
CA ARG A 13 -6.26 -7.37 4.32
C ARG A 13 -7.48 -7.11 3.42
N ALA A 14 -8.56 -6.57 3.98
CA ALA A 14 -9.81 -6.34 3.27
C ALA A 14 -9.77 -5.14 2.30
N THR A 15 -8.83 -4.21 2.49
CA THR A 15 -8.89 -2.85 1.94
C THR A 15 -7.60 -2.44 1.25
N LEU A 16 -6.46 -3.05 1.61
CA LEU A 16 -5.12 -2.71 1.14
C LEU A 16 -5.02 -2.62 -0.39
N GLY A 17 -5.49 -3.64 -1.12
CA GLY A 17 -5.43 -3.66 -2.58
C GLY A 17 -6.18 -2.48 -3.21
N GLN A 18 -7.38 -2.18 -2.71
CA GLN A 18 -8.18 -1.05 -3.20
C GLN A 18 -7.51 0.30 -2.88
N VAL A 19 -6.91 0.44 -1.70
CA VAL A 19 -6.23 1.69 -1.30
C VAL A 19 -4.99 1.92 -2.16
N VAL A 20 -4.17 0.88 -2.39
CA VAL A 20 -3.00 0.94 -3.27
C VAL A 20 -3.41 1.32 -4.69
N GLU A 21 -4.42 0.65 -5.25
CA GLU A 21 -4.95 0.97 -6.59
C GLU A 21 -5.38 2.43 -6.71
N ARG A 22 -6.12 2.95 -5.72
CA ARG A 22 -6.59 4.34 -5.72
C ARG A 22 -5.45 5.35 -5.62
N VAL A 23 -4.42 5.06 -4.82
CA VAL A 23 -3.25 5.94 -4.71
C VAL A 23 -2.49 5.97 -6.03
N LEU A 24 -2.26 4.81 -6.65
CA LEU A 24 -1.53 4.71 -7.92
C LEU A 24 -2.33 5.27 -9.11
N ALA A 25 -3.65 5.38 -9.01
CA ALA A 25 -4.50 5.96 -10.06
C ALA A 25 -4.44 7.51 -10.12
N VAL A 26 -3.81 8.18 -9.15
CA VAL A 26 -3.62 9.64 -9.18
C VAL A 26 -2.70 9.99 -10.37
N PRO A 27 -3.02 11.00 -11.20
CA PRO A 27 -2.24 11.36 -12.39
C PRO A 27 -0.94 12.11 -12.04
N LEU A 28 -0.11 11.49 -11.21
CA LEU A 28 1.20 11.93 -10.77
C LEU A 28 2.18 10.77 -10.92
N GLU A 29 3.46 11.10 -11.11
CA GLU A 29 4.53 10.11 -11.01
C GLU A 29 4.70 9.73 -9.54
N ILE A 30 4.25 8.54 -9.12
CA ILE A 30 4.22 8.11 -7.71
C ILE A 30 5.30 7.08 -7.39
N GLU A 31 5.95 7.27 -6.24
CA GLU A 31 6.65 6.22 -5.50
C GLU A 31 5.80 5.87 -4.28
N LEU A 32 5.41 4.61 -4.12
CA LEU A 32 4.63 4.17 -2.98
C LEU A 32 5.50 3.28 -2.08
N LEU A 33 5.64 3.68 -0.82
CA LEU A 33 6.40 2.98 0.21
C LEU A 33 5.42 2.43 1.25
N CYS A 34 5.06 1.16 1.12
CA CYS A 34 4.25 0.45 2.10
C CYS A 34 5.12 -0.09 3.24
N VAL A 35 4.75 0.23 4.49
CA VAL A 35 5.45 -0.24 5.70
C VAL A 35 4.46 -1.02 6.55
N ASP A 36 4.62 -2.34 6.59
CA ASP A 36 3.82 -3.20 7.47
C ASP A 36 4.26 -3.04 8.93
N ASP A 37 3.30 -2.74 9.81
CA ASP A 37 3.50 -2.56 11.26
C ASP A 37 3.18 -3.86 12.03
N GLY A 38 3.60 -5.01 11.48
CA GLY A 38 3.40 -6.32 12.11
C GLY A 38 1.96 -6.83 12.00
N SER A 39 1.41 -6.84 10.79
CA SER A 39 0.06 -7.39 10.56
C SER A 39 -0.01 -8.91 10.79
N HIS A 40 -1.17 -9.39 11.26
CA HIS A 40 -1.43 -10.81 11.53
C HIS A 40 -2.62 -11.37 10.73
N ASP A 41 -3.17 -10.58 9.82
CA ASP A 41 -4.36 -10.91 9.01
C ASP A 41 -4.03 -11.32 7.56
N GLY A 42 -2.75 -11.38 7.19
CA GLY A 42 -2.28 -11.63 5.83
C GLY A 42 -2.15 -10.38 4.96
N SER A 43 -2.21 -9.17 5.53
CA SER A 43 -1.84 -7.93 4.80
C SER A 43 -0.44 -8.02 4.20
N ARG A 44 0.51 -8.65 4.90
CA ARG A 44 1.88 -8.88 4.42
C ARG A 44 1.92 -9.77 3.19
N ASP A 45 1.05 -10.77 3.08
CA ASP A 45 0.98 -11.65 1.91
C ASP A 45 0.51 -10.84 0.69
N ILE A 46 -0.50 -9.98 0.88
CA ILE A 46 -0.98 -9.07 -0.17
C ILE A 46 0.14 -8.11 -0.62
N LEU A 47 0.89 -7.52 0.33
CA LEU A 47 2.03 -6.66 -0.01
C LEU A 47 3.11 -7.36 -0.85
N ALA A 48 3.27 -8.68 -0.72
CA ALA A 48 4.25 -9.45 -1.48
C ALA A 48 3.76 -9.79 -2.91
N GLU A 49 2.47 -9.66 -3.19
CA GLU A 49 1.84 -9.93 -4.49
C GLU A 49 1.61 -8.66 -5.34
N LEU A 50 1.76 -7.47 -4.75
CA LEU A 50 1.66 -6.16 -5.42
C LEU A 50 2.95 -5.78 -6.17
#